data_AF-A0A6I7D288-F1
#
_entry.id   AF-A0A6I7D288-F1
#
_cell.length_a   1.000
_cell.length_b   1.000
_cell.length_c   1.000
_cell.angle_alpha   90.00
_cell.angle_beta   90.00
_cell.angle_gamma   90.00
#
_symmetry.space_group_name_H-M   'P 1'
#
loop_
_entity.id
_entity.type
_entity.pdbx_description
1 polymer ?
#
loop_
_entity_poly.entity_id
_entity_poly.type
_entity_poly.pdbx_seq_one_letter_code
_entity_poly.pdbx_strand_id
1 'polypeptide(L)'
;MAKKIRFIFLFLTIALLSFLIINKYFQNSPLATWYFYDNNGEYITGHYYPPAEDDATDAVISIPEKPTKEGLTITHWDTCSIELNIDNKTLNISYFTDGLIQASLSTKTTPYVVLTELYFYQPDDMHWSINRLEDGTYKGWVWDNVANQLISFRYQEDKTTIIDGTKYTLMPESYWLFQRWANGVLVEEYTLDDLPAKDNFIPDIDKQRLIQVKAELQTTVNELVAPLNLPFNLMLWDNSLCQ
;
A
#
# COMPACT_ATOMS: atom_id res chain seq x y z
N MET A 1 17.69 43.01 -43.00
CA MET A 1 16.55 42.25 -42.44
C MET A 1 16.74 40.71 -42.49
N ALA A 2 17.40 40.16 -43.51
CA ALA A 2 17.53 38.71 -43.72
C ALA A 2 18.35 37.92 -42.66
N LYS A 3 19.41 38.49 -42.05
CA LYS A 3 20.22 37.77 -41.04
C LYS A 3 19.44 37.45 -39.75
N LYS A 4 18.67 38.42 -39.21
CA LYS A 4 17.84 38.20 -38.01
C LYS A 4 16.77 37.12 -38.23
N ILE A 5 16.16 37.09 -39.41
CA ILE A 5 15.17 36.08 -39.78
C ILE A 5 15.80 34.68 -39.84
N ARG A 6 17.03 34.54 -40.37
CA ARG A 6 17.76 33.25 -40.39
C ARG A 6 18.11 32.73 -39.01
N PHE A 7 18.50 33.60 -38.07
CA PHE A 7 18.77 33.19 -36.68
C PHE A 7 17.50 32.74 -35.94
N ILE A 8 16.36 33.41 -36.17
CA ILE A 8 15.07 33.02 -35.59
C ILE A 8 14.64 31.65 -36.12
N PHE A 9 14.76 31.42 -37.43
CA PHE A 9 14.45 30.11 -38.03
C PHE A 9 15.34 28.99 -37.49
N LEU A 10 16.64 29.24 -37.32
CA LEU A 10 17.58 28.25 -36.76
C LEU A 10 17.25 27.90 -35.31
N PHE A 11 16.88 28.89 -34.48
CA PHE A 11 16.46 28.64 -33.10
C PHE A 11 15.16 27.84 -33.04
N LEU A 12 14.18 28.16 -33.89
CA LEU A 12 12.92 27.42 -33.98
C LEU A 12 13.13 25.99 -34.43
N THR A 13 13.99 25.73 -35.42
CA THR A 13 14.28 24.36 -35.86
C THR A 13 15.02 23.57 -34.79
N ILE A 14 15.98 24.17 -34.08
CA ILE A 14 16.65 23.51 -32.95
C ILE A 14 15.65 23.21 -31.82
N ALA A 15 14.79 24.16 -31.45
CA ALA A 15 13.77 23.95 -30.43
C ALA A 15 12.78 22.84 -30.81
N LEU A 16 12.34 22.80 -32.07
CA LEU A 16 11.46 21.76 -32.60
C LEU A 16 12.16 20.39 -32.62
N LEU A 17 13.43 20.33 -33.05
CA LEU A 17 14.20 19.08 -33.06
C LEU A 17 14.43 18.55 -31.64
N SER A 18 14.80 19.44 -30.71
CA SER A 18 14.96 19.10 -29.30
C SER A 18 13.63 18.62 -28.70
N PHE A 19 12.51 19.28 -28.99
CA PHE A 19 11.19 18.85 -28.55
C PHE A 19 10.83 17.46 -29.11
N LEU A 20 11.10 17.19 -30.39
CA LEU A 20 10.86 15.88 -31.00
C LEU A 20 11.75 14.77 -30.41
N ILE A 21 13.01 15.07 -30.12
CA ILE A 21 13.95 14.13 -29.48
C ILE A 21 13.52 13.84 -28.04
N ILE A 22 13.17 14.89 -27.28
CA ILE A 22 12.68 14.77 -25.90
C ILE A 22 11.38 13.95 -25.88
N ASN A 23 10.43 14.24 -26.76
CA ASN A 23 9.16 13.52 -26.86
C ASN A 23 9.36 12.03 -27.22
N LYS A 24 10.29 11.73 -28.14
CA LYS A 24 10.65 10.34 -28.47
C LYS A 24 11.31 9.60 -27.31
N TYR A 25 12.10 10.28 -26.48
CA TYR A 25 12.68 9.69 -25.27
C TYR A 25 11.62 9.40 -24.21
N PHE A 26 10.66 10.31 -23.99
CA PHE A 26 9.55 10.10 -23.05
C PHE A 26 8.61 8.96 -23.48
N GLN A 27 8.47 8.67 -24.78
CA GLN A 27 7.68 7.52 -25.25
C GLN A 27 8.33 6.15 -25.01
N ASN A 28 9.62 6.10 -24.65
CA ASN A 28 10.36 4.84 -24.45
C ASN A 28 10.65 4.51 -22.99
N SER A 29 10.15 5.30 -22.02
CA SER A 29 10.25 4.93 -20.61
C SER A 29 9.26 3.80 -20.30
N PRO A 30 9.65 2.79 -19.51
CA PRO A 30 8.73 1.77 -19.10
C PRO A 30 7.65 2.37 -18.18
N LEU A 31 6.40 2.00 -18.42
CA LEU A 31 5.24 2.23 -17.55
C LEU A 31 5.36 1.50 -16.22
N ALA A 32 6.05 0.36 -16.21
CA ALA A 32 6.35 -0.37 -14.99
C ALA A 32 7.66 -1.14 -15.10
N THR A 33 8.32 -1.33 -13.96
CA THR A 33 9.46 -2.24 -13.84
C THR A 33 9.23 -3.18 -12.69
N TRP A 34 9.65 -4.44 -12.82
CA TRP A 34 9.66 -5.37 -11.71
C TRP A 34 10.99 -6.08 -11.59
N TYR A 35 11.37 -6.37 -10.35
CA TYR A 35 12.57 -7.11 -9.98
C TYR A 35 12.11 -8.35 -9.22
N PHE A 36 12.54 -9.52 -9.66
CA PHE A 36 12.27 -10.77 -8.96
C PHE A 36 13.58 -11.37 -8.47
N TYR A 37 13.66 -11.62 -7.16
CA TYR A 37 14.77 -12.28 -6.49
C TYR A 37 14.36 -13.70 -6.12
N ASP A 38 15.17 -14.67 -6.53
CA ASP A 38 14.96 -16.07 -6.15
C ASP A 38 15.77 -16.49 -4.91
N ASN A 39 15.72 -17.78 -4.58
CA ASN A 39 16.31 -18.32 -3.36
C ASN A 39 17.86 -18.19 -3.27
N ASN A 40 18.52 -17.82 -4.37
CA ASN A 40 19.96 -17.63 -4.42
C ASN A 40 20.36 -16.13 -4.43
N GLY A 41 19.39 -15.22 -4.32
CA GLY A 41 19.63 -13.78 -4.46
C GLY A 41 19.92 -13.33 -5.90
N GLU A 42 19.88 -14.25 -6.87
CA GLU A 42 19.89 -13.90 -8.29
C GLU A 42 18.59 -13.16 -8.62
N TYR A 43 18.69 -12.13 -9.45
CA TYR A 43 17.53 -11.34 -9.84
C TYR A 43 17.33 -11.28 -11.33
N ILE A 44 16.06 -11.29 -11.73
CA ILE A 44 15.63 -10.97 -13.09
C ILE A 44 14.82 -9.68 -13.04
N THR A 45 14.93 -8.89 -14.12
CA THR A 45 14.18 -7.66 -14.30
C THR A 45 13.23 -7.82 -15.48
N GLY A 46 12.01 -7.29 -15.34
CA GLY A 46 11.09 -7.12 -16.44
C GLY A 46 10.59 -5.69 -16.51
N HIS A 47 10.30 -5.26 -17.72
CA HIS A 47 9.82 -3.91 -18.01
C HIS A 47 8.52 -3.98 -18.80
N TYR A 48 7.64 -3.03 -18.54
CA TYR A 48 6.39 -2.84 -19.24
C TYR A 48 6.45 -1.51 -19.99
N TYR A 49 6.25 -1.49 -21.31
CA TYR A 49 6.38 -0.29 -22.15
C TYR A 49 5.03 0.07 -22.81
N PRO A 50 4.77 1.36 -23.12
CA PRO A 50 3.67 1.75 -24.00
C PRO A 50 3.93 1.32 -25.47
N PRO A 51 2.89 1.20 -26.33
CA PRO A 51 1.48 1.33 -26.04
C PRO A 51 0.93 0.05 -25.41
N ALA A 52 0.07 0.25 -24.43
CA ALA A 52 -0.69 -0.82 -23.86
C ALA A 52 -1.80 -1.32 -24.84
N GLU A 53 -2.58 -0.38 -25.36
CA GLU A 53 -3.93 -0.55 -25.93
C GLU A 53 -4.96 -0.90 -24.84
N ASP A 54 -5.68 0.08 -24.26
CA ASP A 54 -6.47 1.23 -24.77
C ASP A 54 -7.91 0.81 -25.07
N ASP A 55 -8.83 1.29 -24.23
CA ASP A 55 -10.29 1.11 -24.35
C ASP A 55 -10.87 1.64 -25.70
N ALA A 56 -10.04 2.26 -26.54
CA ALA A 56 -10.36 2.70 -27.88
C ALA A 56 -9.95 1.76 -29.05
N THR A 57 -9.07 0.76 -28.87
CA THR A 57 -8.39 0.09 -30.02
C THR A 57 -8.25 -1.45 -30.01
N ASP A 58 -8.62 -2.17 -28.95
CA ASP A 58 -8.77 -3.65 -28.91
C ASP A 58 -7.49 -4.54 -29.14
N ALA A 59 -6.25 -4.04 -29.07
CA ALA A 59 -5.05 -4.91 -29.06
C ALA A 59 -4.55 -5.31 -27.65
N VAL A 60 -3.93 -6.48 -27.55
CA VAL A 60 -3.49 -7.10 -26.28
C VAL A 60 -2.12 -6.59 -25.84
N ILE A 61 -2.03 -6.13 -24.59
CA ILE A 61 -0.75 -5.95 -23.90
C ILE A 61 -0.32 -7.23 -23.21
N SER A 62 0.82 -7.78 -23.64
CA SER A 62 1.48 -8.86 -22.92
C SER A 62 2.10 -8.29 -21.64
N ILE A 63 1.44 -8.47 -20.50
CA ILE A 63 2.08 -8.32 -19.18
C ILE A 63 3.23 -9.34 -19.14
N PRO A 64 4.48 -8.95 -18.82
CA PRO A 64 5.55 -9.94 -18.66
C PRO A 64 5.13 -10.94 -17.58
N GLU A 65 5.19 -12.24 -17.87
CA GLU A 65 4.86 -13.27 -16.88
C GLU A 65 5.78 -13.11 -15.65
N LYS A 66 5.18 -12.81 -14.50
CA LYS A 66 5.89 -12.83 -13.22
C LYS A 66 6.18 -14.29 -12.85
N PRO A 67 7.38 -14.61 -12.34
CA PRO A 67 7.64 -15.95 -11.83
C PRO A 67 6.66 -16.31 -10.72
N THR A 68 5.99 -17.45 -10.84
CA THR A 68 5.06 -17.96 -9.82
C THR A 68 5.75 -18.86 -8.78
N LYS A 69 7.08 -18.92 -8.81
CA LYS A 69 7.90 -19.69 -7.86
C LYS A 69 8.15 -18.89 -6.57
N GLU A 70 8.71 -19.55 -5.58
CA GLU A 70 9.15 -18.87 -4.35
C GLU A 70 10.18 -17.77 -4.67
N GLY A 71 10.03 -16.64 -3.99
CA GLY A 71 10.88 -15.48 -4.20
C GLY A 71 10.20 -14.17 -3.80
N LEU A 72 10.95 -13.09 -3.99
CA LEU A 72 10.55 -11.72 -3.70
C LEU A 72 10.40 -10.96 -5.02
N THR A 73 9.20 -10.45 -5.30
CA THR A 73 8.92 -9.56 -6.42
C THR A 73 8.74 -8.14 -5.90
N ILE A 74 9.50 -7.19 -6.46
CA ILE A 74 9.30 -5.77 -6.26
C ILE A 74 8.77 -5.22 -7.57
N THR A 75 7.65 -4.51 -7.55
CA THR A 75 7.03 -3.93 -8.75
C THR A 75 6.87 -2.42 -8.56
N HIS A 76 7.34 -1.66 -9.53
CA HIS A 76 7.24 -0.20 -9.61
C HIS A 76 6.28 0.16 -10.75
N TRP A 77 5.10 0.68 -10.41
CA TRP A 77 4.14 1.35 -11.30
C TRP A 77 4.02 2.83 -10.87
N ASP A 78 2.81 3.40 -10.89
CA ASP A 78 2.46 4.62 -10.16
C ASP A 78 2.59 4.45 -8.64
N THR A 79 2.44 3.21 -8.16
CA THR A 79 2.69 2.78 -6.78
C THR A 79 3.77 1.71 -6.75
N CYS A 80 4.46 1.58 -5.62
CA CYS A 80 5.41 0.49 -5.43
C CYS A 80 4.75 -0.65 -4.65
N SER A 81 5.02 -1.90 -5.04
CA SER A 81 4.54 -3.06 -4.29
C SER A 81 5.61 -4.12 -4.14
N ILE A 82 5.63 -4.78 -2.99
CA ILE A 82 6.49 -5.91 -2.67
C ILE A 82 5.59 -7.13 -2.45
N GLU A 83 5.87 -8.21 -3.17
CA GLU A 83 5.22 -9.50 -3.03
C GLU A 83 6.28 -10.56 -2.71
N LEU A 84 6.18 -11.17 -1.53
CA LEU A 84 7.06 -12.26 -1.10
C LEU A 84 6.24 -13.55 -1.02
N ASN A 85 6.65 -14.53 -1.81
CA ASN A 85 6.06 -15.86 -1.85
C ASN A 85 7.05 -16.87 -1.28
N ILE A 86 6.72 -17.50 -0.15
CA ILE A 86 7.55 -18.53 0.46
C ILE A 86 6.69 -19.58 1.15
N ASP A 87 6.98 -20.86 0.93
CA ASP A 87 6.16 -21.98 1.38
C ASP A 87 4.67 -21.77 1.03
N ASN A 88 3.80 -21.91 2.03
CA ASN A 88 2.37 -21.68 1.96
C ASN A 88 1.95 -20.24 2.34
N LYS A 89 2.87 -19.27 2.40
CA LYS A 89 2.61 -17.89 2.79
C LYS A 89 2.91 -16.89 1.68
N THR A 90 2.12 -15.84 1.65
CA THR A 90 2.33 -14.67 0.78
C THR A 90 2.25 -13.41 1.63
N LEU A 91 3.31 -12.60 1.56
CA LEU A 91 3.34 -11.24 2.07
C LEU A 91 3.16 -10.28 0.90
N ASN A 92 2.20 -9.37 1.01
CA ASN A 92 2.00 -8.28 0.08
C ASN A 92 2.16 -6.95 0.80
N ILE A 93 2.95 -6.03 0.23
CA ILE A 93 3.09 -4.67 0.71
C ILE A 93 2.89 -3.73 -0.47
N SER A 94 2.11 -2.66 -0.25
CA SER A 94 1.88 -1.62 -1.25
C SER A 94 2.14 -0.26 -0.62
N TYR A 95 2.94 0.56 -1.30
CA TYR A 95 3.26 1.94 -0.95
C TYR A 95 2.55 2.86 -1.94
N PHE A 96 1.64 3.67 -1.42
CA PHE A 96 0.81 4.58 -2.20
C PHE A 96 1.41 6.00 -2.19
N THR A 97 1.07 6.78 -3.21
CA THR A 97 1.61 8.14 -3.44
C THR A 97 1.13 9.15 -2.41
N ASP A 98 -0.01 8.90 -1.77
CA ASP A 98 -0.54 9.68 -0.66
C ASP A 98 0.21 9.38 0.66
N GLY A 99 1.07 8.37 0.70
CA GLY A 99 1.78 7.95 1.90
C GLY A 99 1.04 6.86 2.69
N LEU A 100 -0.09 6.35 2.19
CA LEU A 100 -0.67 5.12 2.69
C LEU A 100 0.26 3.94 2.38
N ILE A 101 0.41 3.05 3.34
CA ILE A 101 1.14 1.80 3.20
C ILE A 101 0.23 0.69 3.73
N GLN A 102 0.09 -0.35 2.91
CA GLN A 102 -0.73 -1.52 3.21
C GLN A 102 0.19 -2.74 3.22
N ALA A 103 0.16 -3.53 4.28
CA ALA A 103 0.90 -4.77 4.40
C ALA A 103 -0.04 -5.89 4.83
N SER A 104 0.06 -7.06 4.19
CA SER A 104 -0.74 -8.23 4.54
C SER A 104 0.09 -9.49 4.45
N LEU A 105 -0.05 -10.37 5.44
CA LEU A 105 0.49 -11.72 5.44
C LEU A 105 -0.68 -12.70 5.39
N SER A 106 -0.68 -13.59 4.40
CA SER A 106 -1.76 -14.53 4.16
C SER A 106 -1.23 -15.92 3.81
N THR A 107 -2.10 -16.93 3.89
CA THR A 107 -1.82 -18.27 3.39
C THR A 107 -2.20 -18.40 1.92
N LYS A 108 -1.44 -19.17 1.15
CA LYS A 108 -1.70 -19.52 -0.26
C LYS A 108 -2.81 -20.59 -0.42
N THR A 109 -3.27 -21.19 0.68
CA THR A 109 -4.32 -22.22 0.65
C THR A 109 -5.66 -21.61 0.26
N THR A 110 -6.54 -22.38 -0.37
CA THR A 110 -7.92 -21.94 -0.64
C THR A 110 -8.86 -22.43 0.48
N PRO A 111 -9.66 -21.56 1.13
CA PRO A 111 -9.72 -20.11 0.95
C PRO A 111 -8.48 -19.42 1.52
N TYR A 112 -8.07 -18.32 0.90
CA TYR A 112 -6.94 -17.50 1.36
C TYR A 112 -7.23 -17.00 2.77
N VAL A 113 -6.37 -17.36 3.73
CA VAL A 113 -6.53 -16.93 5.11
C VAL A 113 -5.54 -15.81 5.38
N VAL A 114 -6.09 -14.63 5.64
CA VAL A 114 -5.33 -13.50 6.16
C VAL A 114 -4.90 -13.84 7.59
N LEU A 115 -3.60 -13.74 7.86
CA LEU A 115 -3.03 -13.89 9.20
C LEU A 115 -2.91 -12.52 9.88
N THR A 116 -2.34 -11.56 9.15
CA THR A 116 -2.10 -10.18 9.62
C THR A 116 -2.34 -9.21 8.47
N GLU A 117 -3.00 -8.09 8.74
CA GLU A 117 -3.08 -6.93 7.85
C GLU A 117 -2.80 -5.65 8.62
N LEU A 118 -1.99 -4.79 8.06
CA LEU A 118 -1.61 -3.50 8.62
C LEU A 118 -1.80 -2.43 7.55
N TYR A 119 -2.38 -1.32 7.97
CA TYR A 119 -2.61 -0.16 7.13
C TYR A 119 -2.19 1.08 7.90
N PHE A 120 -1.39 1.92 7.27
CA PHE A 120 -0.88 3.11 7.92
C PHE A 120 -0.62 4.23 6.94
N TYR A 121 -0.91 5.46 7.35
CA TYR A 121 -0.58 6.64 6.58
C TYR A 121 0.66 7.29 7.20
N GLN A 122 1.78 7.23 6.50
CA GLN A 122 3.08 7.64 7.04
C GLN A 122 3.18 9.15 7.37
N PRO A 123 2.57 10.09 6.60
CA PRO A 123 2.64 11.51 6.92
C PRO A 123 1.93 11.95 8.21
N ASP A 124 0.92 11.22 8.67
CA ASP A 124 0.12 11.57 9.86
C ASP A 124 0.06 10.45 10.91
N ASP A 125 0.72 9.31 10.63
CA ASP A 125 0.69 8.11 11.45
C ASP A 125 -0.76 7.72 11.84
N MET A 126 -1.73 7.84 10.92
CA MET A 126 -3.06 7.24 11.08
C MET A 126 -2.98 5.75 10.80
N HIS A 127 -3.39 4.94 11.77
CA HIS A 127 -3.23 3.49 11.70
C HIS A 127 -4.55 2.75 11.84
N TRP A 128 -4.68 1.67 11.07
CA TRP A 128 -5.50 0.54 11.45
C TRP A 128 -4.72 -0.76 11.28
N SER A 129 -4.66 -1.53 12.34
CA SER A 129 -4.06 -2.88 12.33
C SER A 129 -5.15 -3.88 12.57
N ILE A 130 -5.15 -4.99 11.84
CA ILE A 130 -6.13 -6.04 12.02
C ILE A 130 -5.45 -7.41 11.87
N ASN A 131 -5.55 -8.23 12.90
CA ASN A 131 -5.05 -9.59 12.90
C ASN A 131 -6.24 -10.55 12.97
N ARG A 132 -6.20 -11.62 12.18
CA ARG A 132 -7.19 -12.68 12.30
C ARG A 132 -6.81 -13.56 13.47
N LEU A 133 -7.78 -13.82 14.35
CA LEU A 133 -7.64 -14.72 15.48
C LEU A 133 -7.99 -16.16 15.07
N GLU A 134 -7.62 -17.12 15.92
CA GLU A 134 -7.91 -18.55 15.69
C GLU A 134 -9.42 -18.83 15.62
N ASP A 135 -10.23 -18.05 16.33
CA ASP A 135 -11.70 -18.14 16.33
C ASP A 135 -12.35 -17.50 15.08
N GLY A 136 -11.56 -17.00 14.14
CA GLY A 136 -12.01 -16.35 12.91
C GLY A 136 -12.40 -14.88 13.08
N THR A 137 -12.45 -14.36 14.31
CA THR A 137 -12.66 -12.94 14.54
C THR A 137 -11.39 -12.14 14.22
N TYR A 138 -11.55 -10.83 14.09
CA TYR A 138 -10.44 -9.95 13.82
C TYR A 138 -10.24 -8.97 14.96
N LYS A 139 -8.98 -8.68 15.31
CA LYS A 139 -8.63 -7.72 16.38
C LYS A 139 -7.50 -6.80 15.95
N GLY A 140 -7.57 -5.56 16.40
CA GLY A 140 -6.39 -4.70 16.42
C GLY A 140 -6.70 -3.32 16.97
N TRP A 141 -6.17 -2.29 16.33
CA TRP A 141 -6.24 -0.89 16.80
C TRP A 141 -6.68 0.04 15.68
N VAL A 142 -7.54 1.01 16.00
CA VAL A 142 -8.02 2.03 15.07
C VAL A 142 -8.05 3.39 15.77
N TRP A 143 -7.80 4.47 15.02
CA TRP A 143 -7.95 5.81 15.54
C TRP A 143 -9.42 6.14 15.80
N ASP A 144 -9.72 6.57 17.02
CA ASP A 144 -11.05 7.05 17.41
C ASP A 144 -11.09 8.58 17.38
N ASN A 145 -12.04 9.15 16.63
CA ASN A 145 -12.15 10.60 16.48
C ASN A 145 -12.63 11.30 17.76
N VAL A 146 -13.58 10.70 18.48
CA VAL A 146 -14.13 11.28 19.72
C VAL A 146 -13.12 11.22 20.87
N ALA A 147 -12.51 10.07 21.08
CA ALA A 147 -11.48 9.88 22.12
C ALA A 147 -10.12 10.44 21.71
N ASN A 148 -9.93 10.73 20.43
CA ASN A 148 -8.72 11.29 19.83
C ASN A 148 -7.45 10.50 20.18
N GLN A 149 -7.53 9.18 20.04
CA GLN A 149 -6.44 8.23 20.36
C GLN A 149 -6.66 6.88 19.65
N LEU A 150 -5.64 6.00 19.65
CA LEU A 150 -5.83 4.62 19.20
C LEU A 150 -6.61 3.82 20.25
N ILE A 151 -7.69 3.18 19.82
CA ILE A 151 -8.49 2.26 20.63
C ILE A 151 -8.40 0.84 20.06
N SER A 152 -8.55 -0.15 20.93
CA SER A 152 -8.65 -1.54 20.45
C SER A 152 -10.03 -1.74 19.83
N PHE A 153 -10.07 -2.49 18.73
CA PHE A 153 -11.31 -2.96 18.12
C PHE A 153 -11.29 -4.47 17.93
N ARG A 154 -12.49 -5.04 17.76
CA ARG A 154 -12.70 -6.42 17.37
C ARG A 154 -13.90 -6.53 16.42
N TYR A 155 -13.73 -7.22 15.29
CA TYR A 155 -14.77 -7.51 14.31
C TYR A 155 -15.06 -9.01 14.22
N GLN A 156 -16.24 -9.36 13.73
CA GLN A 156 -16.52 -10.71 13.22
C GLN A 156 -15.72 -11.00 11.93
N GLU A 157 -15.83 -12.23 11.44
CA GLU A 157 -15.17 -12.69 10.21
C GLU A 157 -15.52 -11.84 8.96
N ASP A 158 -16.70 -11.21 8.95
CA ASP A 158 -17.17 -10.34 7.87
C ASP A 158 -16.49 -8.95 7.81
N LYS A 159 -15.56 -8.65 8.74
CA LYS A 159 -14.83 -7.37 8.88
C LYS A 159 -15.74 -6.13 9.02
N THR A 160 -17.03 -6.30 9.26
CA THR A 160 -18.02 -5.20 9.26
C THR A 160 -18.89 -5.20 10.51
N THR A 161 -19.17 -6.38 11.07
CA THR A 161 -19.90 -6.53 12.32
C THR A 161 -18.94 -6.32 13.49
N ILE A 162 -19.12 -5.23 14.25
CA ILE A 162 -18.28 -4.86 15.39
C ILE A 162 -18.67 -5.70 16.61
N ILE A 163 -17.66 -6.27 17.26
CA ILE A 163 -17.75 -6.89 18.58
C ILE A 163 -17.33 -5.87 19.65
N ASP A 164 -16.18 -5.22 19.47
CA ASP A 164 -15.63 -4.22 20.38
C ASP A 164 -15.12 -3.02 19.55
N GLY A 165 -15.42 -1.78 19.95
CA GLY A 165 -14.88 -0.58 19.29
C GLY A 165 -15.94 0.48 18.98
N THR A 166 -15.64 1.37 18.04
CA THR A 166 -16.51 2.49 17.65
C THR A 166 -16.79 2.47 16.15
N LYS A 167 -17.94 3.04 15.77
CA LYS A 167 -18.38 3.22 14.39
C LYS A 167 -18.87 4.64 14.19
N TYR A 168 -18.50 5.21 13.05
CA TYR A 168 -18.96 6.52 12.59
C TYR A 168 -19.67 6.33 11.26
N THR A 169 -20.94 6.71 11.20
CA THR A 169 -21.74 6.59 9.97
C THR A 169 -22.26 7.97 9.57
N LEU A 170 -21.91 8.43 8.37
CA LEU A 170 -22.49 9.66 7.82
C LEU A 170 -23.94 9.39 7.41
N MET A 171 -24.87 10.14 8.00
CA MET A 171 -26.30 10.00 7.78
C MET A 171 -26.77 10.93 6.65
N PRO A 172 -27.90 10.64 5.97
CA PRO A 172 -28.38 11.42 4.84
C PRO A 172 -28.59 12.92 5.10
N GLU A 173 -28.89 13.30 6.34
CA GLU A 173 -29.07 14.70 6.76
C GLU A 173 -27.75 15.40 7.10
N SER A 174 -26.60 14.84 6.69
CA SER A 174 -25.25 15.40 6.88
C SER A 174 -24.77 15.50 8.33
N TYR A 175 -25.32 14.68 9.22
CA TYR A 175 -24.78 14.47 10.57
C TYR A 175 -24.12 13.10 10.67
N TRP A 176 -23.29 12.91 11.69
CA TRP A 176 -22.61 11.66 11.99
C TRP A 176 -23.32 10.91 13.11
N LEU A 177 -23.59 9.62 12.91
CA LEU A 177 -24.00 8.71 13.96
C LEU A 177 -22.77 8.05 14.57
N PHE A 178 -22.52 8.34 15.84
CA PHE A 178 -21.53 7.65 16.66
C PHE A 178 -22.16 6.45 17.34
N GLN A 179 -21.49 5.30 17.28
CA GLN A 179 -21.87 4.09 18.00
C GLN A 179 -20.64 3.46 18.65
N ARG A 180 -20.78 3.01 19.90
CA ARG A 180 -19.76 2.21 20.60
C ARG A 180 -20.30 0.85 20.98
N TRP A 181 -19.49 -0.16 20.74
CA TRP A 181 -19.81 -1.56 20.96
C TRP A 181 -18.85 -2.16 21.98
N ALA A 182 -19.38 -3.04 22.85
CA ALA A 182 -18.60 -3.86 23.75
C ALA A 182 -19.22 -5.25 23.83
N ASN A 183 -18.43 -6.29 23.58
CA ASN A 183 -18.86 -7.69 23.55
C ASN A 183 -20.10 -7.94 22.65
N GLY A 184 -20.17 -7.25 21.51
CA GLY A 184 -21.27 -7.35 20.55
C GLY A 184 -22.55 -6.62 20.97
N VAL A 185 -22.51 -5.83 22.04
CA VAL A 185 -23.64 -5.02 22.51
C VAL A 185 -23.35 -3.55 22.25
N LEU A 186 -24.33 -2.84 21.67
CA LEU A 186 -24.30 -1.38 21.55
C LEU A 186 -24.43 -0.78 22.96
N VAL A 187 -23.37 -0.10 23.41
CA VAL A 187 -23.30 0.48 24.77
C VAL A 187 -23.48 1.99 24.79
N GLU A 188 -23.24 2.66 23.66
CA GLU A 188 -23.34 4.11 23.54
C GLU A 188 -23.72 4.47 22.10
N GLU A 189 -24.64 5.42 21.95
CA GLU A 189 -25.07 5.95 20.66
C GLU A 189 -25.49 7.40 20.82
N TYR A 190 -25.01 8.28 19.95
CA TYR A 190 -25.46 9.66 19.84
C TYR A 190 -25.09 10.26 18.48
N THR A 191 -25.70 11.40 18.17
CA THR A 191 -25.44 12.15 16.94
C THR A 191 -24.38 13.23 17.15
N LEU A 192 -23.60 13.48 16.10
CA LEU A 192 -22.58 14.50 16.01
C LEU A 192 -22.87 15.37 14.79
N ASP A 193 -22.92 16.68 14.96
CA ASP A 193 -23.14 17.60 13.83
C ASP A 193 -21.98 17.54 12.82
N ASP A 194 -20.76 17.30 13.30
CA ASP A 194 -19.57 17.07 12.50
C ASP A 194 -18.69 15.99 13.14
N LEU A 195 -17.89 15.30 12.33
CA LEU A 195 -16.94 14.30 12.83
C LEU A 195 -15.73 15.05 13.41
N PRO A 196 -15.41 14.88 14.71
CA PRO A 196 -14.27 15.56 15.30
C PRO A 196 -13.01 15.32 14.46
N ALA A 197 -12.34 16.42 14.10
CA ALA A 197 -11.08 16.33 13.38
C ALA A 197 -10.08 15.57 14.26
N LYS A 198 -9.32 14.69 13.61
CA LYS A 198 -8.22 14.00 14.28
C LYS A 198 -7.16 15.04 14.59
N ASP A 199 -6.65 15.02 15.81
CA ASP A 199 -5.48 15.82 16.13
C ASP A 199 -4.26 15.25 15.37
N ASN A 200 -3.36 16.15 14.95
CA ASN A 200 -2.08 15.75 14.36
C ASN A 200 -1.10 15.24 15.44
N PHE A 201 -1.54 15.20 16.70
CA PHE A 201 -0.80 14.69 17.83
C PHE A 201 -1.18 13.23 18.13
N ILE A 202 -0.19 12.35 18.06
CA ILE A 202 -0.32 10.98 18.56
C ILE A 202 0.36 10.89 19.94
N PRO A 203 -0.36 10.45 20.99
CA PRO A 203 0.23 10.23 22.31
C PRO A 203 1.39 9.23 22.27
N ASP A 204 2.40 9.40 23.14
CA ASP A 204 3.60 8.55 23.12
C ASP A 204 3.28 7.06 23.37
N ILE A 205 2.24 6.76 24.15
CA ILE A 205 1.79 5.38 24.35
C ILE A 205 1.27 4.74 23.06
N ASP A 206 0.61 5.52 22.21
CA ASP A 206 0.09 5.04 20.92
C ASP A 206 1.22 4.91 19.90
N LYS A 207 2.23 5.79 19.93
CA LYS A 207 3.47 5.60 19.16
C LYS A 207 4.19 4.31 19.56
N GLN A 208 4.25 4.00 20.84
CA GLN A 208 4.88 2.75 21.31
C GLN A 208 4.12 1.51 20.83
N ARG A 209 2.78 1.52 20.91
CA ARG A 209 1.93 0.45 20.36
C ARG A 209 2.22 0.24 18.87
N LEU A 210 2.34 1.33 18.12
CA LEU A 210 2.66 1.27 16.71
C LEU A 210 4.04 0.65 16.44
N ILE A 211 5.07 1.12 17.14
CA ILE A 211 6.44 0.61 17.01
C ILE A 211 6.46 -0.90 17.28
N GLN A 212 5.73 -1.36 18.29
CA GLN A 212 5.61 -2.77 18.62
C GLN A 212 5.00 -3.57 17.47
N VAL A 213 3.84 -3.16 16.93
CA VAL A 213 3.17 -3.88 15.83
C VAL A 213 4.04 -3.90 14.56
N LYS A 214 4.70 -2.79 14.24
CA LYS A 214 5.66 -2.70 13.13
C LYS A 214 6.84 -3.68 13.32
N ALA A 215 7.36 -3.80 14.54
CA ALA A 215 8.46 -4.71 14.88
C ALA A 215 8.05 -6.19 14.83
N GLU A 216 6.83 -6.52 15.26
CA GLU A 216 6.30 -7.88 15.22
C GLU A 216 6.16 -8.39 13.77
N LEU A 217 5.58 -7.60 12.87
CA LEU A 217 5.50 -8.01 11.45
C LEU A 217 6.89 -8.03 10.80
N GLN A 218 7.76 -7.05 11.10
CA GLN A 218 9.13 -7.06 10.58
C GLN A 218 9.91 -8.30 11.01
N THR A 219 9.79 -8.73 12.27
CA THR A 219 10.41 -9.97 12.77
C THR A 219 9.90 -11.18 11.99
N THR A 220 8.58 -11.29 11.82
CA THR A 220 7.95 -12.38 11.06
C THR A 220 8.47 -12.42 9.62
N VAL A 221 8.58 -11.26 8.96
CA VAL A 221 9.09 -11.20 7.59
C VAL A 221 10.58 -11.53 7.52
N ASN A 222 11.40 -11.07 8.46
CA ASN A 222 12.83 -11.41 8.52
C ASN A 222 13.05 -12.93 8.60
N GLU A 223 12.22 -13.64 9.37
CA GLU A 223 12.25 -15.10 9.44
C GLU A 223 11.84 -15.74 8.12
N LEU A 224 10.80 -15.21 7.47
CA LEU A 224 10.31 -15.71 6.18
C LEU A 224 11.31 -15.51 5.05
N VAL A 225 12.04 -14.38 5.00
CA VAL A 225 13.02 -14.11 3.92
C VAL A 225 14.38 -14.77 4.14
N ALA A 226 14.68 -15.28 5.34
CA ALA A 226 15.97 -15.88 5.66
C ALA A 226 16.46 -16.92 4.63
N PRO A 227 15.60 -17.79 4.05
CA PRO A 227 16.02 -18.76 3.04
C PRO A 227 16.37 -18.16 1.66
N LEU A 228 15.95 -16.92 1.37
CA LEU A 228 16.13 -16.30 0.05
C LEU A 228 17.53 -15.73 -0.19
N ASN A 229 18.36 -15.61 0.86
CA ASN A 229 19.71 -15.02 0.78
C ASN A 229 19.75 -13.68 0.02
N LEU A 230 18.78 -12.80 0.29
CA LEU A 230 18.66 -11.52 -0.39
C LEU A 230 19.94 -10.68 -0.24
N PRO A 231 20.37 -9.94 -1.29
CA PRO A 231 21.56 -9.09 -1.23
C PRO A 231 21.36 -7.80 -0.39
N PHE A 232 20.20 -7.65 0.25
CA PHE A 232 19.81 -6.51 1.08
C PHE A 232 18.90 -6.95 2.21
N ASN A 233 18.74 -6.08 3.21
CA ASN A 233 17.78 -6.28 4.28
C ASN A 233 16.40 -5.76 3.83
N LEU A 234 15.38 -6.62 3.82
CA LEU A 234 14.02 -6.21 3.51
C LEU A 234 13.40 -5.46 4.70
N MET A 235 13.40 -4.13 4.65
CA MET A 235 12.72 -3.28 5.64
C MET A 235 11.33 -2.89 5.13
N LEU A 236 10.27 -3.36 5.78
CA LEU A 236 8.89 -3.19 5.31
C LEU A 236 8.41 -1.73 5.36
N TRP A 237 9.02 -0.93 6.23
CA TRP A 237 8.59 0.43 6.53
C TRP A 237 9.48 1.48 5.85
N ASP A 238 10.49 1.03 5.13
CA ASP A 238 11.37 1.87 4.34
C ASP A 238 11.04 1.68 2.86
N ASN A 239 10.69 2.78 2.19
CA ASN A 239 10.39 2.76 0.76
C ASN A 239 11.65 2.92 -0.10
N SER A 240 12.86 2.77 0.46
CA SER A 240 14.11 2.84 -0.30
C SER A 240 14.19 1.86 -1.46
N LEU A 241 13.59 0.68 -1.33
CA LEU A 241 13.46 -0.30 -2.43
C LEU A 241 12.49 0.16 -3.54
N CYS A 242 11.73 1.21 -3.28
CA CYS A 242 10.73 1.81 -4.15
C CYS A 242 11.21 3.12 -4.81
N GLN A 243 12.42 3.59 -4.51
CA GLN A 243 13.06 4.77 -5.07
C GLN A 243 14.11 4.39 -6.13
#